data_AF-A0A552V9P4-F1
#
_entry.id   AF-A0A552V9P4-F1
#
_cell.length_a   1.000
_cell.length_b   1.000
_cell.length_c   1.000
_cell.angle_alpha   90.00
_cell.angle_beta   90.00
_cell.angle_gamma   90.00
#
_symmetry.space_group_name_H-M   'P 1'
#
loop_
_entity.id
_entity.type
_entity.pdbx_description
1 polymer ?
#
loop_
_entity_poly.entity_id
_entity_poly.type
_entity_poly.pdbx_seq_one_letter_code
_entity_poly.pdbx_strand_id
1 'polypeptide(L)'
;MKTPSRPSKATGAKNGAAKTTAPKAADTKTTAAKTTLKPAASKTGNRGVVTAKRSAAEGLRELFVDSLKDIYWAEKALTKALPKMSKNATTEALVQAIKEHTAVTEQQVQRLERVFELIGEKAVAKKCEAMDGLIKEAQDIMESTQEGPVRDAGIIAASQKVEHYEIATYGTLVAFAKTLGEDEVAGILAETLAEEKEADVTLTEAAYNTINFDAAGEEVEGEEGSERPDTE
;
A
#
# COMPACT_ATOMS: atom_id res chain seq x y z
N MET A 1 41.53 24.04 13.71
CA MET A 1 41.15 24.12 15.14
C MET A 1 40.63 22.76 15.56
N LYS A 2 41.21 22.16 16.61
CA LYS A 2 41.01 20.77 17.03
C LYS A 2 40.65 20.79 18.51
N THR A 3 39.44 20.35 18.89
CA THR A 3 39.03 20.01 20.27
C THR A 3 37.83 19.05 20.24
N PRO A 4 37.61 18.24 21.29
CA PRO A 4 37.42 16.79 21.13
C PRO A 4 36.07 16.23 21.59
N SER A 5 35.92 14.94 21.29
CA SER A 5 34.92 13.96 21.75
C SER A 5 34.88 13.76 23.28
N ARG A 6 33.69 13.43 23.82
CA ARG A 6 33.54 12.54 25.00
C ARG A 6 32.18 11.81 25.01
N PRO A 7 32.14 10.49 25.33
CA PRO A 7 30.93 9.67 25.46
C PRO A 7 30.57 9.28 26.93
N SER A 8 29.38 8.68 27.14
CA SER A 8 29.02 7.83 28.30
C SER A 8 27.75 7.01 27.97
N LYS A 9 27.80 5.67 27.80
CA LYS A 9 27.58 4.57 28.80
C LYS A 9 26.40 4.79 29.75
N ALA A 10 25.60 3.83 30.21
CA ALA A 10 25.21 2.43 29.90
C ALA A 10 24.59 1.89 31.21
N THR A 11 23.47 1.14 31.19
CA THR A 11 22.99 0.14 32.21
C THR A 11 21.49 -0.13 31.95
N GLY A 12 20.90 -1.33 31.92
CA GLY A 12 21.31 -2.69 32.32
C GLY A 12 20.43 -3.23 33.47
N ALA A 13 19.51 -4.18 33.19
CA ALA A 13 18.93 -5.26 34.05
C ALA A 13 17.56 -5.71 33.46
N LYS A 14 17.31 -6.91 32.91
CA LYS A 14 17.35 -8.33 33.33
C LYS A 14 16.34 -8.78 34.42
N ASN A 15 15.42 -9.61 33.93
CA ASN A 15 14.86 -10.89 34.45
C ASN A 15 14.08 -10.96 35.77
N GLY A 16 12.90 -11.59 35.66
CA GLY A 16 12.23 -12.31 36.74
C GLY A 16 11.25 -13.34 36.16
N ALA A 17 11.69 -14.59 36.03
CA ALA A 17 10.84 -15.76 35.78
C ALA A 17 10.52 -16.45 37.11
N ALA A 18 9.27 -16.89 37.30
CA ALA A 18 8.92 -17.86 38.33
C ALA A 18 7.84 -18.82 37.81
N LYS A 19 8.11 -20.09 38.08
CA LYS A 19 7.50 -21.32 37.56
C LYS A 19 6.51 -21.89 38.59
N THR A 20 5.50 -22.63 38.10
CA THR A 20 4.87 -23.84 38.70
C THR A 20 4.04 -23.61 39.99
N THR A 21 2.93 -24.30 40.29
CA THR A 21 2.63 -25.74 40.28
C THR A 21 1.11 -26.00 40.36
N ALA A 22 0.63 -27.08 39.72
CA ALA A 22 -0.68 -27.69 39.95
C ALA A 22 -0.60 -28.83 40.99
N PRO A 23 -1.73 -29.23 41.60
CA PRO A 23 -2.03 -30.64 41.89
C PRO A 23 -3.47 -30.98 41.42
N LYS A 24 -3.68 -31.98 40.55
CA LYS A 24 -3.83 -33.44 40.77
C LYS A 24 -5.12 -33.86 41.50
N ALA A 25 -5.80 -34.80 40.84
CA ALA A 25 -7.12 -35.36 41.06
C ALA A 25 -7.29 -36.16 42.38
N ALA A 26 -8.55 -36.30 42.79
CA ALA A 26 -9.00 -37.34 43.71
C ALA A 26 -10.24 -38.04 43.13
N ASP A 27 -10.13 -39.36 43.03
CA ASP A 27 -11.17 -40.34 42.70
C ASP A 27 -12.19 -40.46 43.83
N THR A 28 -13.48 -40.57 43.51
CA THR A 28 -14.44 -41.26 44.38
C THR A 28 -15.38 -42.14 43.54
N LYS A 29 -15.39 -43.41 43.93
CA LYS A 29 -16.09 -44.53 43.30
C LYS A 29 -17.46 -44.75 43.97
N THR A 30 -18.41 -45.23 43.16
CA THR A 30 -19.55 -46.12 43.52
C THR A 30 -20.85 -45.45 43.97
N THR A 31 -21.94 -45.63 43.19
CA THR A 31 -23.05 -46.55 43.54
C THR A 31 -23.96 -46.77 42.32
N ALA A 32 -24.25 -48.04 42.05
CA ALA A 32 -25.12 -48.50 40.99
C ALA A 32 -26.60 -48.37 41.39
N ALA A 33 -27.43 -47.81 40.49
CA ALA A 33 -28.87 -47.92 40.55
C ALA A 33 -29.37 -48.46 39.20
N LYS A 34 -30.07 -49.59 39.27
CA LYS A 34 -30.60 -50.36 38.15
C LYS A 34 -31.97 -49.79 37.78
N THR A 35 -32.12 -49.24 36.58
CA THR A 35 -33.43 -48.85 36.04
C THR A 35 -33.53 -49.31 34.59
N THR A 36 -34.47 -50.21 34.36
CA THR A 36 -34.84 -50.76 33.05
C THR A 36 -35.57 -49.71 32.22
N LEU A 37 -35.02 -49.33 31.06
CA LEU A 37 -35.70 -48.53 30.04
C LEU A 37 -35.61 -49.22 28.67
N LYS A 38 -36.75 -49.30 28.00
CA LYS A 38 -37.01 -49.88 26.66
C LYS A 38 -36.10 -49.29 25.56
N PRO A 39 -35.83 -50.01 24.46
CA PRO A 39 -35.03 -49.48 23.37
C PRO A 39 -35.85 -48.46 22.57
N ALA A 40 -35.44 -47.20 22.62
CA ALA A 40 -35.91 -46.17 21.70
C ALA A 40 -35.01 -46.15 20.46
N ALA A 41 -35.67 -46.11 19.29
CA ALA A 41 -35.08 -46.20 17.97
C ALA A 41 -33.94 -45.20 17.73
N SER A 42 -32.87 -45.70 17.10
CA SER A 42 -31.77 -44.92 16.54
C SER A 42 -32.31 -43.93 15.50
N LYS A 43 -32.36 -42.64 15.86
CA LYS A 43 -32.38 -41.55 14.88
C LYS A 43 -30.94 -41.16 14.58
N THR A 44 -30.44 -41.61 13.44
CA THR A 44 -29.26 -41.08 12.76
C THR A 44 -29.52 -39.62 12.41
N GLY A 45 -29.26 -38.73 13.37
CA GLY A 45 -29.19 -37.29 13.15
C GLY A 45 -28.00 -37.01 12.25
N ASN A 46 -28.30 -36.42 11.09
CA ASN A 46 -27.34 -35.89 10.14
C ASN A 46 -26.26 -35.09 10.91
N ARG A 47 -25.03 -35.60 10.97
CA ARG A 47 -23.89 -34.82 11.46
C ARG A 47 -23.72 -33.68 10.46
N GLY A 48 -24.35 -32.55 10.76
CA GLY A 48 -23.95 -31.28 10.16
C GLY A 48 -22.44 -31.21 10.30
N VAL A 49 -21.76 -31.16 9.17
CA VAL A 49 -20.33 -30.97 9.10
C VAL A 49 -20.06 -29.66 9.82
N VAL A 50 -19.65 -29.75 11.09
CA VAL A 50 -19.19 -28.58 11.84
C VAL A 50 -17.86 -28.25 11.20
N THR A 51 -17.84 -27.25 10.34
CA THR A 51 -16.62 -26.71 9.76
C THR A 51 -15.67 -26.36 10.90
N ALA A 52 -14.46 -26.91 10.86
CA ALA A 52 -13.45 -26.64 11.87
C ALA A 52 -13.18 -25.13 11.94
N LYS A 53 -12.92 -24.62 13.15
CA LYS A 53 -12.59 -23.21 13.38
C LYS A 53 -11.30 -22.88 12.62
N ARG A 54 -11.36 -21.93 11.66
CA ARG A 54 -10.18 -21.51 10.88
C ARG A 54 -9.06 -21.03 11.79
N SER A 55 -7.83 -21.38 11.44
CA SER A 55 -6.63 -20.86 12.07
C SER A 55 -6.34 -19.43 11.63
N ALA A 56 -5.57 -18.69 12.44
CA ALA A 56 -5.13 -17.34 12.07
C ALA A 56 -4.26 -17.33 10.81
N ALA A 57 -3.46 -18.39 10.59
CA ALA A 57 -2.60 -18.53 9.41
C ALA A 57 -3.41 -18.70 8.12
N GLU A 58 -4.47 -19.52 8.14
CA GLU A 58 -5.38 -19.65 6.99
C GLU A 58 -6.10 -18.33 6.69
N GLY A 59 -6.56 -17.62 7.72
CA GLY A 59 -7.17 -16.30 7.55
C GLY A 59 -6.21 -15.26 6.94
N LEU A 60 -4.94 -15.27 7.37
CA LEU A 60 -3.90 -14.40 6.81
C LEU A 60 -3.58 -14.77 5.35
N ARG A 61 -3.52 -16.06 5.02
CA ARG A 61 -3.30 -16.53 3.65
C ARG A 61 -4.43 -16.09 2.71
N GLU A 62 -5.69 -16.21 3.15
CA GLU A 62 -6.84 -15.73 2.36
C GLU A 62 -6.76 -14.22 2.14
N LEU A 63 -6.47 -13.45 3.19
CA LEU A 63 -6.32 -12.00 3.08
C LEU A 63 -5.17 -11.62 2.14
N PHE A 64 -4.02 -12.29 2.24
CA PHE A 64 -2.87 -12.07 1.37
C PHE A 64 -3.21 -12.31 -0.10
N VAL A 65 -3.83 -13.45 -0.41
CA VAL A 65 -4.24 -13.78 -1.78
C VAL A 65 -5.27 -12.79 -2.32
N ASP A 66 -6.25 -12.38 -1.51
CA ASP A 66 -7.24 -11.40 -1.95
C ASP A 66 -6.64 -10.00 -2.14
N SER A 67 -5.69 -9.59 -1.31
CA SER A 67 -4.93 -8.35 -1.51
C SER A 67 -4.07 -8.39 -2.78
N LEU A 68 -3.46 -9.54 -3.13
CA LEU A 68 -2.75 -9.73 -4.39
C LEU A 68 -3.67 -9.57 -5.61
N LYS A 69 -4.91 -10.09 -5.54
CA LYS A 69 -5.89 -9.95 -6.63
C LYS A 69 -6.34 -8.50 -6.81
N ASP A 70 -6.48 -7.77 -5.70
CA ASP A 70 -6.90 -6.37 -5.71
C ASP A 70 -5.79 -5.48 -6.31
N ILE A 71 -4.53 -5.63 -5.87
CA ILE A 71 -3.41 -4.86 -6.44
C ILE A 71 -3.13 -5.26 -7.90
N TYR A 72 -3.25 -6.55 -8.26
CA TYR A 72 -3.13 -6.97 -9.67
C TYR A 72 -4.17 -6.33 -10.59
N TRP A 73 -5.38 -6.07 -10.09
CA TRP A 73 -6.35 -5.29 -10.84
C TRP A 73 -5.94 -3.81 -10.94
N ALA A 74 -5.47 -3.23 -9.84
CA ALA A 74 -5.06 -1.82 -9.75
C ALA A 74 -3.98 -1.51 -10.79
N GLU A 75 -2.92 -2.28 -10.83
CA GLU A 75 -1.80 -2.20 -11.78
C GLU A 75 -2.29 -2.26 -13.24
N LYS A 76 -3.19 -3.20 -13.55
CA LYS A 76 -3.80 -3.33 -14.88
C LYS A 76 -4.76 -2.19 -15.24
N ALA A 77 -5.31 -1.50 -14.25
CA ALA A 77 -6.08 -0.28 -14.48
C ALA A 77 -5.14 0.91 -14.73
N LEU A 78 -4.04 1.01 -13.97
CA LEU A 78 -3.03 2.06 -14.10
C LEU A 78 -2.32 2.05 -15.45
N THR A 79 -1.96 0.87 -15.97
CA THR A 79 -1.41 0.75 -17.35
C THR A 79 -2.30 1.38 -18.44
N LYS A 80 -3.60 1.57 -18.17
CA LYS A 80 -4.54 2.25 -19.07
C LYS A 80 -4.79 3.72 -18.70
N ALA A 81 -4.65 4.07 -17.43
CA ALA A 81 -4.89 5.42 -16.91
C ALA A 81 -3.67 6.34 -17.13
N LEU A 82 -2.47 5.85 -16.81
CA LEU A 82 -1.22 6.62 -16.91
C LEU A 82 -0.98 7.20 -18.32
N PRO A 83 -1.19 6.46 -19.44
CA PRO A 83 -1.06 7.05 -20.77
C PRO A 83 -2.03 8.21 -21.06
N LYS A 84 -3.19 8.24 -20.39
CA LYS A 84 -4.15 9.37 -20.52
C LYS A 84 -3.68 10.56 -19.70
N MET A 85 -3.15 10.34 -18.51
CA MET A 85 -2.60 11.38 -17.65
C MET A 85 -1.39 12.03 -18.31
N SER A 86 -0.46 11.24 -18.86
CA SER A 86 0.69 11.74 -19.62
C SER A 86 0.29 12.62 -20.82
N LYS A 87 -0.82 12.28 -21.52
CA LYS A 87 -1.32 13.08 -22.64
C LYS A 87 -1.96 14.41 -22.23
N ASN A 88 -2.41 14.53 -20.98
CA ASN A 88 -3.05 15.74 -20.46
C ASN A 88 -2.10 16.62 -19.64
N ALA A 89 -0.89 16.11 -19.36
CA ALA A 89 0.18 16.86 -18.74
C ALA A 89 0.86 17.77 -19.78
N THR A 90 1.31 18.95 -19.33
CA THR A 90 1.94 19.95 -20.21
C THR A 90 3.45 20.10 -20.00
N THR A 91 3.92 19.87 -18.78
CA THR A 91 5.35 19.96 -18.42
C THR A 91 6.08 18.70 -18.87
N GLU A 92 7.18 18.86 -19.62
CA GLU A 92 7.98 17.73 -20.15
C GLU A 92 8.42 16.76 -19.05
N ALA A 93 8.84 17.27 -17.89
CA ALA A 93 9.24 16.47 -16.74
C ALA A 93 8.10 15.56 -16.24
N LEU A 94 6.88 16.08 -16.13
CA LEU A 94 5.71 15.30 -15.69
C LEU A 94 5.31 14.27 -16.76
N VAL A 95 5.31 14.66 -18.03
CA VAL A 95 5.03 13.75 -19.14
C VAL A 95 5.98 12.56 -19.13
N GLN A 96 7.28 12.82 -18.91
CA GLN A 96 8.31 11.80 -18.88
C GLN A 96 8.18 10.90 -17.65
N ALA A 97 8.00 11.46 -16.45
CA ALA A 97 7.80 10.71 -15.22
C ALA A 97 6.64 9.71 -15.33
N ILE A 98 5.48 10.14 -15.86
CA ILE A 98 4.32 9.26 -16.03
C ILE A 98 4.58 8.17 -17.08
N LYS A 99 5.33 8.46 -18.15
CA LYS A 99 5.67 7.45 -19.18
C LYS A 99 6.63 6.39 -18.64
N GLU A 100 7.65 6.82 -17.90
CA GLU A 100 8.59 5.92 -17.24
C GLU A 100 7.85 5.03 -16.25
N HIS A 101 7.01 5.63 -15.40
CA HIS A 101 6.21 4.87 -14.46
C HIS A 101 5.25 3.90 -15.17
N THR A 102 4.62 4.28 -16.29
CA THR A 102 3.79 3.35 -17.09
C THR A 102 4.56 2.08 -17.48
N ALA A 103 5.81 2.22 -17.92
CA ALA A 103 6.63 1.06 -18.31
C ALA A 103 7.04 0.21 -17.09
N VAL A 104 7.24 0.84 -15.93
CA VAL A 104 7.49 0.16 -14.66
C VAL A 104 6.24 -0.62 -14.22
N THR A 105 5.04 -0.02 -14.25
CA THR A 105 3.75 -0.65 -13.97
C THR A 105 3.52 -1.90 -14.83
N GLU A 106 3.84 -1.84 -16.12
CA GLU A 106 3.73 -3.01 -17.02
C GLU A 106 4.63 -4.18 -16.61
N GLN A 107 5.80 -3.91 -16.00
CA GLN A 107 6.69 -4.92 -15.44
C GLN A 107 6.18 -5.43 -14.10
N GLN A 108 5.62 -4.57 -13.26
CA GLN A 108 5.02 -4.94 -11.97
C GLN A 108 3.84 -5.90 -12.15
N VAL A 109 3.01 -5.71 -13.19
CA VAL A 109 1.98 -6.68 -13.59
C VAL A 109 2.57 -8.07 -13.85
N GLN A 110 3.71 -8.16 -14.54
CA GLN A 110 4.39 -9.43 -14.81
C GLN A 110 5.00 -10.04 -13.54
N ARG A 111 5.55 -9.21 -12.64
CA ARG A 111 6.03 -9.66 -11.31
C ARG A 111 4.90 -10.26 -10.48
N LEU A 112 3.71 -9.64 -10.48
CA LEU A 112 2.53 -10.18 -9.79
C LEU A 112 2.08 -11.52 -10.38
N GLU A 113 2.11 -11.69 -11.69
CA GLU A 113 1.82 -12.97 -12.34
C GLU A 113 2.80 -14.06 -11.87
N ARG A 114 4.09 -13.72 -11.76
CA ARG A 114 5.10 -14.59 -11.17
C ARG A 114 4.82 -14.91 -9.70
N VAL A 115 4.40 -13.94 -8.90
CA VAL A 115 4.01 -14.15 -7.50
C VAL A 115 2.85 -15.15 -7.40
N PHE A 116 1.81 -15.01 -8.24
CA PHE A 116 0.69 -15.96 -8.29
C PHE A 116 1.16 -17.39 -8.60
N GLU A 117 2.06 -17.57 -9.57
CA GLU A 117 2.66 -18.87 -9.88
C GLU A 117 3.37 -19.49 -8.67
N LEU A 118 4.21 -18.70 -7.98
CA LEU A 118 5.01 -19.16 -6.85
C LEU A 118 4.15 -19.64 -5.67
N ILE A 119 3.01 -18.99 -5.43
CA ILE A 119 2.10 -19.34 -4.34
C ILE A 119 1.08 -20.43 -4.73
N GLY A 120 1.12 -20.89 -5.98
CA GLY A 120 0.21 -21.91 -6.51
C GLY A 120 -1.21 -21.43 -6.76
N GLU A 121 -1.40 -20.12 -6.98
CA GLU A 121 -2.70 -19.50 -7.22
C GLU A 121 -2.82 -19.02 -8.67
N LYS A 122 -4.04 -18.93 -9.20
CA LYS A 122 -4.26 -18.33 -10.51
C LYS A 122 -4.27 -16.81 -10.39
N ALA A 123 -3.54 -16.12 -11.27
CA ALA A 123 -3.65 -14.67 -11.42
C ALA A 123 -5.07 -14.28 -11.86
N VAL A 124 -5.85 -13.74 -10.94
CA VAL A 124 -7.22 -13.28 -11.16
C VAL A 124 -7.34 -11.86 -10.64
N ALA A 125 -7.62 -10.92 -11.55
CA ALA A 125 -7.85 -9.54 -11.16
C ALA A 125 -9.23 -9.41 -10.48
N LYS A 126 -9.25 -8.85 -9.27
CA LYS A 126 -10.48 -8.47 -8.56
C LYS A 126 -10.51 -6.95 -8.48
N LYS A 127 -11.64 -6.35 -8.88
CA LYS A 127 -11.77 -4.89 -8.95
C LYS A 127 -11.39 -4.25 -7.61
N CYS A 128 -10.39 -3.37 -7.65
CA CYS A 128 -9.99 -2.56 -6.50
C CYS A 128 -10.77 -1.24 -6.54
N GLU A 129 -11.79 -1.12 -5.69
CA GLU A 129 -12.62 0.10 -5.61
C GLU A 129 -11.82 1.32 -5.13
N ALA A 130 -10.78 1.13 -4.32
CA ALA A 130 -9.90 2.21 -3.89
C ALA A 130 -9.12 2.81 -5.07
N MET A 131 -8.44 1.97 -5.85
CA MET A 131 -7.72 2.42 -7.04
C MET A 131 -8.66 2.99 -8.10
N ASP A 132 -9.82 2.37 -8.32
CA ASP A 132 -10.83 2.90 -9.24
C ASP A 132 -11.28 4.32 -8.84
N GLY A 133 -11.41 4.58 -7.53
CA GLY A 133 -11.69 5.92 -7.00
C GLY A 133 -10.56 6.92 -7.28
N LEU A 134 -9.31 6.55 -7.03
CA LEU A 134 -8.15 7.42 -7.28
C LEU A 134 -7.97 7.74 -8.77
N ILE A 135 -8.18 6.75 -9.64
CA ILE A 135 -8.15 6.95 -11.09
C ILE A 135 -9.26 7.91 -11.55
N LYS A 136 -10.46 7.82 -10.95
CA LYS A 136 -11.55 8.76 -11.24
C LYS A 136 -11.21 10.16 -10.76
N GLU A 137 -10.61 10.31 -9.58
CA GLU A 137 -10.15 11.61 -9.10
C GLU A 137 -9.17 12.26 -10.09
N ALA A 138 -8.21 11.50 -10.61
CA ALA A 138 -7.30 11.99 -11.65
C ALA A 138 -8.04 12.40 -12.95
N GLN A 139 -9.06 11.63 -13.36
CA GLN A 139 -9.90 11.95 -14.51
C GLN A 139 -10.68 13.23 -14.32
N ASP A 140 -11.35 13.38 -13.17
CA ASP A 140 -12.13 14.56 -12.82
C ASP A 140 -11.25 15.82 -12.81
N ILE A 141 -10.00 15.73 -12.31
CA ILE A 141 -9.03 16.82 -12.37
C ILE A 141 -8.72 17.22 -13.81
N MET A 142 -8.43 16.26 -14.69
CA MET A 142 -8.14 16.54 -16.11
C MET A 142 -9.33 17.17 -16.83
N GLU A 143 -10.56 16.77 -16.49
CA GLU A 143 -11.81 17.28 -17.10
C GLU A 143 -12.21 18.67 -16.57
N SER A 144 -11.94 18.95 -15.29
CA SER A 144 -12.37 20.19 -14.61
C SER A 144 -11.34 21.32 -14.62
N THR A 145 -10.13 21.08 -15.13
CA THR A 145 -9.06 22.08 -15.22
C THR A 145 -8.69 22.36 -16.68
N GLN A 146 -8.14 23.55 -16.96
CA GLN A 146 -7.55 23.85 -18.28
C GLN A 146 -6.12 23.31 -18.38
N GLU A 147 -5.65 23.03 -19.60
CA GLU A 147 -4.25 22.66 -19.84
C GLU A 147 -3.31 23.71 -19.27
N GLY A 148 -2.28 23.25 -18.56
CA GLY A 148 -1.22 24.09 -18.03
C GLY A 148 -0.88 23.81 -16.56
N PRO A 149 -0.20 24.77 -15.92
CA PRO A 149 0.33 24.72 -14.55
C PRO A 149 -0.56 24.06 -13.50
N VAL A 150 -1.82 24.50 -13.42
CA VAL A 150 -2.76 24.06 -12.38
C VAL A 150 -3.21 22.62 -12.62
N ARG A 151 -3.41 22.23 -13.87
CA ARG A 151 -3.74 20.83 -14.22
C ARG A 151 -2.56 19.92 -13.90
N ASP A 152 -1.34 20.31 -14.26
CA ASP A 152 -0.14 19.52 -13.98
C ASP A 152 0.04 19.30 -12.48
N ALA A 153 -0.13 20.34 -11.66
CA ALA A 153 -0.11 20.21 -10.20
C ALA A 153 -1.21 19.25 -9.69
N GLY A 154 -2.40 19.29 -10.28
CA GLY A 154 -3.47 18.34 -9.97
C GLY A 154 -3.17 16.90 -10.38
N ILE A 155 -2.59 16.69 -11.57
CA ILE A 155 -2.16 15.37 -12.05
C ILE A 155 -1.08 14.80 -11.13
N ILE A 156 -0.10 15.62 -10.71
CA ILE A 156 0.94 15.21 -9.77
C ILE A 156 0.31 14.80 -8.43
N ALA A 157 -0.56 15.64 -7.87
CA ALA A 157 -1.23 15.35 -6.61
C ALA A 157 -2.04 14.04 -6.66
N ALA A 158 -2.76 13.79 -7.77
CA ALA A 158 -3.50 12.54 -7.94
C ALA A 158 -2.58 11.32 -8.11
N SER A 159 -1.48 11.48 -8.87
CA SER A 159 -0.47 10.43 -9.06
C SER A 159 0.19 10.05 -7.73
N GLN A 160 0.57 11.02 -6.90
CA GLN A 160 1.15 10.71 -5.57
C GLN A 160 0.17 9.97 -4.66
N LYS A 161 -1.15 10.26 -4.73
CA LYS A 161 -2.15 9.49 -3.98
C LYS A 161 -2.21 8.03 -4.45
N VAL A 162 -2.04 7.77 -5.74
CA VAL A 162 -1.89 6.43 -6.31
C VAL A 162 -0.64 5.77 -5.73
N GLU A 163 0.54 6.40 -5.83
CA GLU A 163 1.79 5.84 -5.28
C GLU A 163 1.68 5.51 -3.79
N HIS A 164 1.10 6.41 -2.99
CA HIS A 164 0.92 6.19 -1.56
C HIS A 164 0.00 5.00 -1.24
N TYR A 165 -1.03 4.77 -2.07
CA TYR A 165 -1.86 3.58 -1.95
C TYR A 165 -1.06 2.30 -2.24
N GLU A 166 -0.23 2.32 -3.28
CA GLU A 166 0.59 1.17 -3.70
C GLU A 166 1.71 0.89 -2.70
N ILE A 167 2.42 1.91 -2.22
CA ILE A 167 3.43 1.81 -1.15
C ILE A 167 2.83 1.16 0.10
N ALA A 168 1.64 1.59 0.52
CA ALA A 168 0.96 1.01 1.68
C ALA A 168 0.56 -0.46 1.44
N THR A 169 0.07 -0.75 0.23
CA THR A 169 -0.38 -2.09 -0.17
C THR A 169 0.78 -3.07 -0.27
N TYR A 170 1.82 -2.74 -1.04
CA TYR A 170 3.02 -3.57 -1.17
C TYR A 170 3.78 -3.72 0.15
N GLY A 171 3.86 -2.67 0.97
CA GLY A 171 4.42 -2.77 2.32
C GLY A 171 3.70 -3.81 3.18
N THR A 172 2.37 -3.86 3.08
CA THR A 172 1.52 -4.85 3.77
C THR A 172 1.72 -6.26 3.20
N LEU A 173 1.73 -6.40 1.87
CA LEU A 173 1.93 -7.68 1.19
C LEU A 173 3.30 -8.31 1.50
N VAL A 174 4.37 -7.51 1.56
CA VAL A 174 5.70 -7.98 1.97
C VAL A 174 5.67 -8.51 3.40
N ALA A 175 4.98 -7.82 4.33
CA ALA A 175 4.85 -8.27 5.71
C ALA A 175 4.06 -9.58 5.82
N PHE A 176 2.99 -9.72 5.04
CA PHE A 176 2.18 -10.94 4.98
C PHE A 176 2.98 -12.12 4.43
N ALA A 177 3.67 -11.95 3.30
CA ALA A 177 4.50 -12.98 2.69
C ALA A 177 5.58 -13.49 3.66
N LYS A 178 6.28 -12.59 4.36
CA LYS A 178 7.26 -12.97 5.42
C LYS A 178 6.61 -13.75 6.56
N THR A 179 5.42 -13.32 6.99
CA THR A 179 4.70 -13.98 8.10
C THR A 179 4.24 -15.39 7.71
N LEU A 180 3.93 -15.61 6.42
CA LEU A 180 3.54 -16.90 5.86
C LEU A 180 4.74 -17.79 5.50
N GLY A 181 5.98 -17.28 5.62
CA GLY A 181 7.22 -18.00 5.28
C GLY A 181 7.52 -18.03 3.77
N GLU A 182 6.92 -17.12 2.99
CA GLU A 182 7.09 -17.01 1.55
C GLU A 182 8.20 -15.98 1.21
N ASP A 183 9.44 -16.26 1.64
CA ASP A 183 10.55 -15.29 1.57
C ASP A 183 10.90 -14.85 0.14
N GLU A 184 10.82 -15.76 -0.84
CA GLU A 184 11.04 -15.41 -2.26
C GLU A 184 9.99 -14.41 -2.76
N VAL A 185 8.72 -14.65 -2.44
CA VAL A 185 7.60 -13.78 -2.79
C VAL A 185 7.75 -12.41 -2.11
N ALA A 186 8.16 -12.40 -0.84
CA ALA A 186 8.44 -11.17 -0.11
C ALA A 186 9.57 -10.35 -0.76
N GLY A 187 10.57 -11.01 -1.33
CA GLY A 187 11.65 -10.37 -2.08
C GLY A 187 11.16 -9.69 -3.36
N ILE A 188 10.35 -10.39 -4.16
CA ILE A 188 9.77 -9.85 -5.40
C ILE A 188 8.85 -8.65 -5.11
N LEU A 189 7.97 -8.76 -4.11
CA LEU A 189 7.08 -7.67 -3.74
C LEU A 189 7.83 -6.45 -3.16
N ALA A 190 9.00 -6.67 -2.54
CA ALA A 190 9.83 -5.59 -2.03
C ALA A 190 10.56 -4.83 -3.14
N GLU A 191 10.82 -5.46 -4.29
CA GLU A 191 11.32 -4.80 -5.49
C GLU A 191 10.29 -3.79 -6.01
N THR A 192 9.05 -4.23 -6.20
CA THR A 192 7.94 -3.34 -6.59
C THR A 192 7.76 -2.20 -5.59
N LEU A 193 7.75 -2.49 -4.28
CA LEU A 193 7.67 -1.45 -3.25
C LEU A 193 8.79 -0.40 -3.34
N ALA A 194 9.98 -0.77 -3.79
CA ALA A 194 11.08 0.17 -3.95
C ALA A 194 10.85 1.09 -5.15
N GLU A 195 10.35 0.55 -6.25
CA GLU A 195 10.00 1.30 -7.45
C GLU A 195 8.90 2.33 -7.17
N GLU A 196 7.82 1.98 -6.44
CA GLU A 196 6.76 2.96 -6.16
C GLU A 196 7.25 4.12 -5.29
N LYS A 197 8.19 3.84 -4.38
CA LYS A 197 8.83 4.89 -3.59
C LYS A 197 9.69 5.81 -4.45
N GLU A 198 10.37 5.26 -5.43
CA GLU A 198 11.17 6.05 -6.38
C GLU A 198 10.28 6.88 -7.31
N ALA A 199 9.14 6.32 -7.74
CA ALA A 199 8.12 7.04 -8.51
C ALA A 199 7.54 8.23 -7.72
N ASP A 200 7.18 8.04 -6.44
CA ASP A 200 6.70 9.14 -5.58
C ASP A 200 7.75 10.25 -5.37
N VAL A 201 9.03 9.87 -5.22
CA VAL A 201 10.14 10.84 -5.17
C VAL A 201 10.24 11.62 -6.48
N THR A 202 10.18 10.93 -7.62
CA THR A 202 10.23 11.55 -8.95
C THR A 202 9.06 12.52 -9.17
N LEU A 203 7.86 12.15 -8.72
CA LEU A 203 6.68 13.02 -8.76
C LEU A 203 6.83 14.23 -7.85
N THR A 204 7.44 14.06 -6.67
CA THR A 204 7.74 15.17 -5.75
C THR A 204 8.72 16.16 -6.39
N GLU A 205 9.75 15.67 -7.09
CA GLU A 205 10.69 16.52 -7.83
C GLU A 205 10.01 17.26 -8.99
N ALA A 206 9.14 16.55 -9.74
CA ALA A 206 8.31 17.17 -10.77
C ALA A 206 7.40 18.27 -10.17
N ALA A 207 6.84 18.06 -8.98
CA ALA A 207 6.00 19.03 -8.28
C ALA A 207 6.73 20.35 -8.02
N TYR A 208 7.97 20.30 -7.52
CA TYR A 208 8.76 21.50 -7.29
C TYR A 208 9.05 22.25 -8.60
N ASN A 209 9.36 21.52 -9.68
CA ASN A 209 9.61 22.14 -10.98
C ASN A 209 8.36 22.75 -11.60
N THR A 210 7.18 22.13 -11.36
CA THR A 210 5.90 22.69 -11.76
C THR A 210 5.58 23.92 -10.91
N ILE A 211 5.48 23.80 -9.58
CA ILE A 211 4.96 24.85 -8.68
C ILE A 211 5.84 26.13 -8.62
N ASN A 212 7.11 26.09 -9.05
CA ASN A 212 8.02 27.24 -9.07
C ASN A 212 7.65 28.37 -10.08
N PHE A 213 6.37 28.70 -10.22
CA PHE A 213 5.84 29.72 -11.12
C PHE A 213 6.23 31.17 -10.76
N ASP A 214 6.73 31.45 -9.55
CA ASP A 214 6.94 32.83 -9.05
C ASP A 214 8.37 33.22 -8.63
N ALA A 215 9.39 32.36 -8.78
CA ALA A 215 10.75 32.78 -8.40
C ALA A 215 11.41 33.80 -9.37
N ALA A 216 10.78 34.09 -10.50
CA ALA A 216 11.31 35.03 -11.51
C ALA A 216 10.24 35.98 -12.12
N GLY A 217 9.03 36.02 -11.57
CA GLY A 217 7.85 36.63 -12.22
C GLY A 217 7.24 37.85 -11.56
N GLU A 218 7.70 38.30 -10.39
CA GLU A 218 7.29 39.59 -9.83
C GLU A 218 8.23 40.70 -10.33
N GLU A 219 8.03 41.13 -11.59
CA GLU A 219 8.43 42.49 -11.97
C GLU A 219 7.45 43.45 -11.29
N VAL A 220 7.89 44.07 -10.21
CA VAL A 220 7.22 45.23 -9.61
C VAL A 220 7.25 46.34 -10.67
N GLU A 221 6.13 46.52 -11.37
CA GLU A 221 5.91 47.66 -12.26
C GLU A 221 6.13 48.96 -11.47
N GLY A 222 7.03 49.79 -12.01
CA GLY A 222 7.64 50.90 -11.31
C GLY A 222 6.68 52.02 -10.89
N GLU A 223 7.00 52.63 -9.75
CA GLU A 223 6.50 53.95 -9.38
C GLU A 223 6.88 54.97 -10.47
N GLU A 224 5.88 55.46 -11.22
CA GLU A 224 6.03 56.59 -12.13
C GLU A 224 6.43 57.86 -11.35
N GLY A 225 7.46 58.52 -11.87
CA GLY A 225 8.16 59.62 -11.22
C GLY A 225 7.31 60.86 -10.94
N SER A 226 7.44 61.34 -9.70
CA SER A 226 7.07 62.70 -9.28
C SER A 226 7.73 63.75 -10.18
N GLU A 227 6.89 64.61 -10.76
CA GLU A 227 7.23 65.85 -11.45
C GLU A 227 8.27 66.69 -10.67
N ARG A 228 9.27 67.21 -11.37
CA ARG A 228 10.05 68.38 -10.91
C ARG A 228 9.47 69.63 -11.57
N PRO A 229 9.26 70.74 -10.85
CA PRO A 229 8.84 71.98 -11.47
C PRO A 229 10.04 72.67 -12.12
N ASP A 230 9.90 73.05 -13.38
CA ASP A 230 10.82 73.96 -14.06
C ASP A 230 10.67 75.38 -13.48
N THR A 231 11.78 75.95 -13.04
CA THR A 231 11.90 77.40 -12.78
C THR A 231 13.19 77.91 -13.42
N GLU A 232 13.06 78.61 -14.55
CA GLU A 232 13.69 79.91 -14.83
C GLU A 232 13.13 80.54 -16.12
#